data_AF-A0A8S9XVN7-F1
#
_entry.id   AF-A0A8S9XVN7-F1
#
_cell.length_a   1.000
_cell.length_b   1.000
_cell.length_c   1.000
_cell.angle_alpha   90.00
_cell.angle_beta   90.00
_cell.angle_gamma   90.00
#
_symmetry.space_group_name_H-M   'P 1'
#
loop_
_entity.id
_entity.type
_entity.pdbx_description
1 polymer ?
#
loop_
_entity_poly.entity_id
_entity_poly.type
_entity_poly.pdbx_seq_one_letter_code
_entity_poly.pdbx_strand_id
1 'polypeptide(L)'
;MWRTAETVIHAQPPMQRTAKAVIHAQHPMQSTAEAVIHAQPPMQSTAKAVIHAQHPMQRTGEAVIHAQHPMQSTAKAVKHAQHPMQRTAEAVIHALPPMQSTAKAVIHAQPPMQSTAEAVIHAQHPMQRTAEAVIHAQHPMQRTA
;
A
#
# COMPACT_ATOMS: atom_id res chain seq x y z
N MET A 1 -13.25 -13.67 20.17
CA MET A 1 -14.11 -12.66 20.81
C MET A 1 -14.00 -11.36 20.04
N TRP A 2 -15.11 -10.85 19.50
CA TRP A 2 -15.14 -9.59 18.77
C TRP A 2 -15.31 -8.43 19.75
N ARG A 3 -14.62 -7.31 19.52
CA ARG A 3 -14.86 -6.07 20.25
C ARG A 3 -15.17 -4.98 19.24
N THR A 4 -16.34 -4.37 19.40
CA THR A 4 -16.77 -3.17 18.66
C THR A 4 -16.55 -1.96 19.55
N ALA A 5 -15.90 -0.92 19.04
CA ALA A 5 -15.67 0.32 19.78
C ALA A 5 -15.76 1.52 18.84
N GLU A 6 -16.17 2.68 19.35
CA GLU A 6 -16.10 3.92 18.56
C GLU A 6 -14.66 4.37 18.36
N THR A 7 -13.88 4.47 19.45
CA THR A 7 -12.47 4.86 19.39
C THR A 7 -11.61 3.94 20.25
N VAL A 8 -10.43 3.61 19.73
CA VAL A 8 -9.45 2.75 20.40
C VAL A 8 -8.12 3.48 20.39
N ILE A 9 -7.63 3.85 21.58
CA ILE A 9 -6.36 4.56 21.70
C ILE A 9 -5.20 3.58 21.55
N HIS A 10 -5.20 2.49 22.32
CA HIS A 10 -4.22 1.40 22.20
C HIS A 10 -4.93 0.06 22.07
N ALA A 11 -4.60 -0.70 21.03
CA ALA A 11 -5.00 -2.09 20.89
C ALA A 11 -3.79 -2.99 21.14
N GLN A 12 -3.77 -3.65 22.30
CA GLN A 12 -2.98 -4.86 22.54
C GLN A 12 -3.70 -6.08 21.97
N PRO A 13 -2.99 -7.19 21.67
CA PRO A 13 -3.46 -8.25 20.78
C PRO A 13 -4.83 -8.84 21.18
N PRO A 14 -5.90 -8.57 20.41
CA PRO A 14 -7.08 -9.41 20.38
C PRO A 14 -7.07 -10.21 19.07
N MET A 15 -7.73 -11.36 19.06
CA MET A 15 -7.80 -12.19 17.85
C MET A 15 -8.47 -11.44 16.68
N GLN A 16 -9.49 -10.61 16.95
CA GLN A 16 -10.24 -9.84 15.96
C GLN A 16 -10.81 -8.53 16.57
N ARG A 17 -10.82 -7.42 15.81
CA ARG A 17 -11.38 -6.13 16.25
C ARG A 17 -12.07 -5.36 15.13
N THR A 18 -13.14 -4.64 15.50
CA THR A 18 -13.82 -3.65 14.64
C THR A 18 -13.93 -2.32 15.39
N ALA A 19 -13.54 -1.19 14.77
CA ALA A 19 -13.72 0.12 15.37
C ALA A 19 -13.95 1.23 14.34
N LYS A 20 -14.51 2.39 14.72
CA LYS A 20 -14.51 3.55 13.80
C LYS A 20 -13.09 4.10 13.67
N ALA A 21 -12.44 4.39 14.79
CA ALA A 21 -11.07 4.92 14.82
C ALA A 21 -10.12 4.10 15.70
N VAL A 22 -8.89 3.86 15.21
CA VAL A 22 -7.80 3.25 15.96
C VAL A 22 -6.55 4.13 15.88
N ILE A 23 -6.04 4.58 17.03
CA ILE A 23 -4.85 5.43 17.07
C ILE A 23 -3.59 4.56 16.96
N HIS A 24 -3.44 3.56 17.82
CA HIS A 24 -2.33 2.60 17.76
C HIS A 24 -2.85 1.16 17.79
N ALA A 25 -2.57 0.42 16.73
CA ALA A 25 -2.77 -1.02 16.66
C ALA A 25 -1.41 -1.73 16.78
N GLN A 26 -1.26 -2.60 17.77
CA GLN A 26 -0.06 -3.42 17.99
C GLN A 26 -0.43 -4.90 17.90
N HIS A 27 0.11 -5.60 16.90
CA HIS A 27 -0.03 -7.04 16.71
C HIS A 27 -1.46 -7.64 16.73
N PRO A 28 -2.49 -7.04 16.10
CA PRO A 28 -3.75 -7.76 15.91
C PRO A 28 -3.59 -8.83 14.82
N MET A 29 -4.22 -10.00 15.00
CA MET A 29 -4.36 -10.94 13.88
C MET A 29 -5.22 -10.32 12.76
N GLN A 30 -6.35 -9.72 13.14
CA GLN A 30 -7.25 -9.04 12.20
C GLN A 30 -7.79 -7.74 12.80
N SER A 31 -7.70 -6.64 12.03
CA SER A 31 -8.23 -5.34 12.40
C SER A 31 -9.05 -4.73 11.27
N THR A 32 -10.30 -4.37 11.55
CA THR A 32 -11.15 -3.59 10.66
C THR A 32 -11.43 -2.23 11.29
N ALA A 33 -11.13 -1.14 10.57
CA ALA A 33 -11.44 0.20 11.03
C ALA A 33 -11.80 1.17 9.91
N GLU A 34 -12.50 2.26 10.20
CA GLU A 34 -12.63 3.33 9.20
C GLU A 34 -11.32 4.11 9.07
N ALA A 35 -10.71 4.47 10.20
CA ALA A 35 -9.44 5.17 10.26
C ALA A 35 -8.43 4.49 11.18
N VAL A 36 -7.19 4.35 10.72
CA VAL A 36 -6.05 3.93 11.54
C VAL A 36 -4.91 4.94 11.41
N ILE A 37 -4.41 5.45 12.54
CA ILE A 37 -3.28 6.40 12.52
C ILE A 37 -1.97 5.63 12.42
N HIS A 38 -1.69 4.73 13.35
CA HIS A 38 -0.51 3.86 13.33
C HIS A 38 -0.87 2.39 13.47
N ALA A 39 -0.41 1.57 12.53
CA ALA A 39 -0.48 0.11 12.59
C ALA A 39 0.93 -0.48 12.63
N GLN A 40 1.24 -1.26 13.66
CA GLN A 40 2.48 -2.02 13.84
C GLN A 40 2.13 -3.50 14.10
N PRO A 41 2.97 -4.41 13.57
CA PRO A 41 2.64 -5.34 12.49
C PRO A 41 1.34 -6.12 12.72
N PRO A 42 0.23 -5.74 12.05
CA PRO A 42 -0.95 -6.60 11.96
C PRO A 42 -0.73 -7.72 10.93
N MET A 43 -1.32 -8.90 11.16
CA MET A 43 -1.34 -9.97 10.15
C MET A 43 -2.24 -9.56 8.98
N GLN A 44 -3.43 -9.05 9.28
CA GLN A 44 -4.37 -8.52 8.30
C GLN A 44 -5.00 -7.20 8.79
N SER A 45 -5.00 -6.18 7.92
CA SER A 45 -5.62 -4.89 8.21
C SER A 45 -6.51 -4.44 7.06
N THR A 46 -7.77 -4.17 7.39
CA THR A 46 -8.74 -3.54 6.48
C THR A 46 -9.10 -2.17 7.03
N ALA A 47 -8.80 -1.10 6.30
CA ALA A 47 -9.23 0.23 6.71
C ALA A 47 -9.47 1.18 5.56
N LYS A 48 -10.50 2.04 5.66
CA LYS A 48 -10.76 3.06 4.63
C LYS A 48 -9.57 4.01 4.52
N ALA A 49 -9.09 4.53 5.64
CA ALA A 49 -7.92 5.42 5.68
C ALA A 49 -6.85 4.92 6.66
N VAL A 50 -5.58 4.92 6.22
CA VAL A 50 -4.43 4.73 7.12
C VAL A 50 -3.35 5.75 6.86
N ILE A 51 -2.86 6.34 7.94
CA ILE A 51 -1.79 7.34 7.88
C ILE A 51 -0.42 6.66 7.84
N HIS A 52 -0.13 5.77 8.79
CA HIS A 52 1.14 5.03 8.84
C HIS A 52 0.92 3.53 9.11
N ALA A 53 1.50 2.70 8.24
CA ALA A 53 1.59 1.26 8.44
C ALA A 53 3.05 0.81 8.28
N GLN A 54 3.52 -0.03 9.21
CA GLN A 54 4.82 -0.71 9.08
C GLN A 54 4.61 -2.22 9.16
N HIS A 55 5.26 -2.95 8.27
CA HIS A 55 5.33 -4.41 8.25
C HIS A 55 3.97 -5.16 8.33
N PRO A 56 2.88 -4.72 7.67
CA PRO A 56 1.69 -5.57 7.59
C PRO A 56 1.94 -6.75 6.64
N MET A 57 1.45 -7.94 7.00
CA MET A 57 1.47 -9.07 6.07
C MET A 57 0.48 -8.83 4.92
N GLN A 58 -0.77 -8.48 5.24
CA GLN A 58 -1.77 -8.11 4.23
C GLN A 58 -2.48 -6.83 4.62
N ARG A 59 -2.70 -5.97 3.61
CA ARG A 59 -3.45 -4.74 3.79
C ARG A 59 -4.40 -4.43 2.63
N THR A 60 -5.61 -4.02 3.00
CA THR A 60 -6.64 -3.56 2.07
C THR A 60 -7.22 -2.23 2.56
N GLY A 61 -7.42 -1.27 1.66
CA GLY A 61 -8.01 0.01 2.03
C GLY A 61 -8.32 0.95 0.88
N GLU A 62 -8.90 2.12 1.17
CA GLU A 62 -9.14 3.12 0.13
C GLU A 62 -7.95 4.06 0.01
N ALA A 63 -7.49 4.63 1.12
CA ALA A 63 -6.42 5.61 1.17
C ALA A 63 -5.28 5.18 2.09
N VAL A 64 -4.06 5.35 1.60
CA VAL A 64 -2.81 5.08 2.31
C VAL A 64 -1.90 6.28 2.16
N ILE A 65 -1.49 6.87 3.28
CA ILE A 65 -0.52 7.96 3.24
C ILE A 65 0.90 7.39 3.22
N HIS A 66 1.27 6.56 4.22
CA HIS A 66 2.58 5.93 4.29
C HIS A 66 2.47 4.43 4.60
N ALA A 67 3.04 3.60 3.73
CA ALA A 67 3.24 2.17 3.99
C ALA A 67 4.72 1.80 3.82
N GLN A 68 5.26 1.08 4.80
CA GLN A 68 6.62 0.54 4.76
C GLN A 68 6.58 -0.98 4.87
N HIS A 69 7.28 -1.65 3.97
CA HIS A 69 7.47 -3.10 3.97
C HIS A 69 6.20 -3.98 4.10
N PRO A 70 5.08 -3.67 3.41
CA PRO A 70 3.97 -4.63 3.33
C PRO A 70 4.36 -5.84 2.48
N MET A 71 3.98 -7.06 2.87
CA MET A 71 4.11 -8.19 1.92
C MET A 71 3.12 -8.01 0.76
N GLN A 72 1.86 -7.71 1.08
CA GLN A 72 0.82 -7.44 0.09
C GLN A 72 0.01 -6.19 0.46
N SER A 73 -0.15 -5.27 -0.50
CA SER A 73 -0.94 -4.05 -0.33
C SER A 73 -1.89 -3.84 -1.50
N THR A 74 -3.19 -3.76 -1.19
CA THR A 74 -4.24 -3.36 -2.13
C THR A 74 -4.88 -2.06 -1.67
N ALA A 75 -4.84 -1.00 -2.48
CA ALA A 75 -5.53 0.24 -2.14
C ALA A 75 -5.95 1.06 -3.35
N LYS A 76 -7.04 1.85 -3.26
CA LYS A 76 -7.38 2.78 -4.35
C LYS A 76 -6.28 3.82 -4.54
N ALA A 77 -5.87 4.49 -3.47
CA ALA A 77 -4.86 5.54 -3.50
C ALA A 77 -3.73 5.30 -2.49
N VAL A 78 -2.49 5.42 -2.97
CA VAL A 78 -1.28 5.35 -2.15
C VAL A 78 -0.41 6.58 -2.40
N LYS A 79 -0.17 7.40 -1.38
CA LYS A 79 0.73 8.55 -1.49
C LYS A 79 2.19 8.12 -1.46
N HIS A 80 2.62 7.44 -0.40
CA HIS A 80 3.98 6.94 -0.24
C HIS A 80 3.98 5.46 0.14
N ALA A 81 4.67 4.65 -0.65
CA ALA A 81 4.97 3.27 -0.31
C ALA A 81 6.47 2.99 -0.49
N GLN A 82 7.05 2.25 0.45
CA GLN A 82 8.43 1.81 0.39
C GLN A 82 8.50 0.29 0.55
N HIS A 83 9.22 -0.35 -0.36
CA HIS A 83 9.50 -1.79 -0.36
C HIS A 83 8.30 -2.74 -0.13
N PRO A 84 7.14 -2.59 -0.82
CA PRO A 84 6.19 -3.70 -0.89
C PRO A 84 6.81 -4.92 -1.58
N MET A 85 6.45 -6.15 -1.21
CA MET A 85 6.71 -7.26 -2.15
C MET A 85 5.74 -7.18 -3.34
N GLN A 86 4.44 -7.07 -3.06
CA GLN A 86 3.40 -6.95 -4.08
C GLN A 86 2.47 -5.76 -3.79
N ARG A 87 2.14 -4.99 -4.84
CA ARG A 87 1.18 -3.88 -4.73
C ARG A 87 0.21 -3.85 -5.90
N THR A 88 -1.06 -3.64 -5.55
CA THR A 88 -2.14 -3.28 -6.49
C THR A 88 -2.75 -1.96 -6.06
N ALA A 89 -2.80 -0.97 -6.96
CA ALA A 89 -3.47 0.29 -6.66
C ALA A 89 -4.09 0.99 -7.87
N GLU A 90 -5.12 1.81 -7.70
CA GLU A 90 -5.61 2.65 -8.81
C GLU A 90 -4.63 3.80 -9.06
N ALA A 91 -4.22 4.50 -8.00
CA ALA A 91 -3.33 5.65 -8.08
C ALA A 91 -2.15 5.55 -7.10
N VAL A 92 -0.94 5.80 -7.59
CA VAL A 92 0.28 5.88 -6.78
C VAL A 92 1.04 7.17 -7.07
N ILE A 93 1.31 7.96 -6.03
CA ILE A 93 2.05 9.23 -6.18
C ILE A 93 3.55 8.99 -6.11
N HIS A 94 4.04 8.40 -5.02
CA HIS A 94 5.46 8.11 -4.80
C HIS A 94 5.68 6.67 -4.34
N ALA A 95 6.56 5.96 -5.05
CA ALA A 95 6.95 4.60 -4.70
C ALA A 95 8.46 4.39 -4.83
N LEU A 96 9.06 3.80 -3.78
CA LEU A 96 10.27 3.01 -3.92
C LEU A 96 9.92 1.60 -4.41
N PRO A 97 10.84 0.90 -5.10
CA PRO A 97 10.49 -0.23 -5.95
C PRO A 97 9.94 -1.40 -5.13
N PRO A 98 8.71 -1.86 -5.40
CA PRO A 98 8.31 -3.20 -4.99
C PRO A 98 9.01 -4.28 -5.84
N MET A 99 8.84 -5.56 -5.51
CA MET A 99 9.18 -6.62 -6.49
C MET A 99 8.19 -6.59 -7.67
N GLN A 100 6.89 -6.44 -7.38
CA GLN A 100 5.82 -6.40 -8.36
C GLN A 100 4.83 -5.26 -8.08
N SER A 101 4.46 -4.49 -9.11
CA SER A 101 3.42 -3.45 -9.01
C SER A 101 2.43 -3.52 -10.17
N THR A 102 1.15 -3.46 -9.85
CA THR A 102 0.07 -3.19 -10.82
C THR A 102 -0.63 -1.89 -10.42
N ALA A 103 -0.74 -0.93 -11.34
CA ALA A 103 -1.52 0.27 -11.08
C ALA A 103 -2.17 0.90 -12.31
N LYS A 104 -3.31 1.58 -12.18
CA LYS A 104 -3.86 2.35 -13.31
C LYS A 104 -3.01 3.57 -13.61
N ALA A 105 -2.72 4.37 -12.59
CA ALA A 105 -1.94 5.60 -12.72
C ALA A 105 -0.76 5.65 -11.74
N VAL A 106 0.42 6.01 -12.25
CA VAL A 106 1.63 6.22 -11.45
C VAL A 106 2.27 7.57 -11.81
N ILE A 107 2.46 8.44 -10.82
CA ILE A 107 3.03 9.78 -11.04
C ILE A 107 4.56 9.72 -10.99
N HIS A 108 5.14 9.28 -9.86
CA HIS A 108 6.58 9.09 -9.69
C HIS A 108 6.90 7.70 -9.14
N ALA A 109 7.63 6.90 -9.91
CA ALA A 109 8.13 5.62 -9.42
C ALA A 109 9.63 5.44 -9.72
N GLN A 110 10.35 4.97 -8.70
CA GLN A 110 11.45 4.05 -8.92
C GLN A 110 10.82 2.69 -9.23
N PRO A 111 10.97 2.17 -10.45
CA PRO A 111 10.20 1.07 -10.96
C PRO A 111 10.62 -0.24 -10.29
N PRO A 112 9.64 -1.12 -10.03
CA PRO A 112 9.89 -2.47 -9.53
C PRO A 112 10.70 -3.33 -10.51
N MET A 113 11.10 -4.53 -10.08
CA MET A 113 11.56 -5.57 -11.02
C MET A 113 10.54 -5.79 -12.15
N GLN A 114 9.25 -5.79 -11.83
CA GLN A 114 8.14 -5.93 -12.79
C GLN A 114 7.01 -4.94 -12.52
N SER A 115 6.65 -4.13 -13.51
CA SER A 115 5.55 -3.16 -13.42
C SER A 115 4.56 -3.28 -14.57
N THR A 116 3.27 -3.27 -14.22
CA THR A 116 2.16 -3.10 -15.18
C THR A 116 1.38 -1.84 -14.83
N ALA A 117 1.20 -0.93 -15.79
CA ALA A 117 0.33 0.22 -15.58
C ALA A 117 -0.35 0.76 -16.84
N GLU A 118 -1.56 1.30 -16.73
CA GLU A 118 -2.22 1.97 -17.87
C GLU A 118 -1.48 3.27 -18.21
N ALA A 119 -1.22 4.13 -17.22
CA ALA A 119 -0.57 5.42 -17.40
C ALA A 119 0.59 5.67 -16.41
N VAL A 120 1.72 6.12 -16.93
CA VAL A 120 2.89 6.52 -16.14
C VAL A 120 3.40 7.91 -16.55
N ILE A 121 3.48 8.85 -15.60
CA ILE A 121 3.94 10.22 -15.87
C ILE A 121 5.47 10.29 -15.87
N HIS A 122 6.13 9.87 -14.77
CA HIS A 122 7.60 9.83 -14.67
C HIS A 122 8.10 8.45 -14.26
N ALA A 123 8.99 7.87 -15.07
CA ALA A 123 9.68 6.62 -14.77
C ALA A 123 11.21 6.73 -14.96
N GLN A 124 11.97 6.09 -14.07
CA GLN A 124 13.44 6.07 -14.06
C GLN A 124 13.92 4.61 -13.97
N HIS A 125 14.67 4.03 -14.91
CA HIS A 125 15.35 2.71 -14.73
C HIS A 125 14.50 1.42 -14.50
N PRO A 126 13.42 1.12 -15.26
CA PRO A 126 12.73 -0.17 -15.12
C PRO A 126 13.53 -1.34 -15.71
N MET A 127 13.57 -2.47 -14.98
CA MET A 127 14.08 -3.74 -15.52
C MET A 127 13.11 -4.31 -16.56
N GLN A 128 11.81 -4.40 -16.22
CA GLN A 128 10.74 -4.78 -17.14
C GLN A 128 9.46 -3.97 -16.87
N ARG A 129 8.84 -3.44 -17.95
CA ARG A 129 7.58 -2.67 -17.85
C ARG A 129 6.65 -2.95 -19.03
N THR A 130 5.37 -3.12 -18.69
CA THR A 130 4.23 -3.04 -19.62
C THR A 130 3.42 -1.80 -19.28
N ALA A 131 3.26 -0.89 -20.24
CA ALA A 131 2.39 0.27 -20.06
C ALA A 131 1.81 0.80 -21.38
N GLU A 132 0.52 1.16 -21.34
CA GLU A 132 -0.20 1.72 -22.48
C GLU A 132 0.29 3.14 -22.80
N ALA A 133 0.42 4.00 -21.78
CA ALA A 133 0.86 5.38 -21.94
C ALA A 133 2.01 5.76 -21.00
N VAL A 134 3.04 6.41 -21.55
CA VAL A 134 4.22 6.90 -20.80
C VAL A 134 4.60 8.30 -21.28
N ILE A 135 4.63 9.27 -20.36
CA ILE A 135 4.93 10.68 -20.71
C ILE A 135 6.44 10.96 -20.66
N HIS A 136 7.12 10.61 -19.56
CA HIS A 136 8.56 10.80 -19.41
C HIS A 136 9.25 9.52 -18.91
N ALA A 137 10.27 9.07 -19.65
CA ALA A 137 11.08 7.90 -19.30
C ALA A 137 12.57 8.21 -19.42
N GLN A 138 13.35 7.76 -18.44
CA GLN A 138 14.81 7.73 -18.51
C GLN A 138 15.29 6.26 -18.43
N HIS A 139 16.07 5.83 -19.44
CA HIS A 139 16.78 4.53 -19.52
C HIS A 139 15.93 3.26 -19.25
N PRO A 140 14.98 2.87 -20.12
CA PRO A 140 14.35 1.55 -20.01
C PRO A 140 15.30 0.42 -20.48
N MET A 141 15.44 -0.65 -19.70
CA MET A 141 16.16 -1.85 -20.16
C MET A 141 15.34 -2.64 -21.17
N GLN A 142 14.03 -2.82 -20.93
CA GLN A 142 13.07 -3.38 -21.89
C GLN A 142 11.68 -2.77 -21.73
N ARG A 143 11.02 -2.45 -22.85
CA ARG A 143 9.62 -2.00 -22.94
C ARG A 143 8.84 -3.01 -23.78
N THR A 144 7.80 -3.57 -23.19
CA THR A 144 6.84 -4.42 -23.92
C THR A 144 5.54 -3.62 -24.07
N ALA A 145 4.97 -3.61 -25.26
CA ALA A 145 3.62 -3.10 -25.52
C ALA A 145 2.60 -4.15 -25.10
#